data_AF-A0A528XIB5-F1
#
_entry.id   AF-A0A528XIB5-F1
#
_cell.length_a   1.000
_cell.length_b   1.000
_cell.length_c   1.000
_cell.angle_alpha   90.00
_cell.angle_beta   90.00
_cell.angle_gamma   90.00
#
_symmetry.space_group_name_H-M   'P 1'
#
loop_
_entity.id
_entity.type
_entity.pdbx_description
1 polymer ?
#
loop_
_entity_poly.entity_id
_entity_poly.type
_entity_poly.pdbx_seq_one_letter_code
_entity_poly.pdbx_strand_id
1 'polypeptide(L)'
;FSKGKQILVGSSMGAWIALRMVQELRKAGDDNIAGLVLLAPAPDFTVELIEPVLTKEQKRDLSKKGFFEEPSDYSDETYIYTRALIEDGRANRVMTGPIDTHCPVHILQGLADPDVPSGHALKLAALLPADDVTLSLIPDGDHRLSRPEDLDMLLRAVGDMLRRAA
;
A
#
# COMPACT_ATOMS: atom_id res chain seq x y z
N PHE A 1 13.57 -7.77 -17.14
CA PHE A 1 12.26 -7.10 -17.27
C PHE A 1 11.21 -8.11 -17.70
N SER A 2 10.00 -8.01 -17.16
CA SER A 2 8.87 -8.82 -17.59
C SER A 2 8.37 -8.37 -18.98
N LYS A 3 7.51 -9.16 -19.62
CA LYS A 3 6.95 -8.88 -20.96
C LYS A 3 5.46 -9.14 -20.96
N GLY A 4 4.71 -8.34 -21.73
CA GLY A 4 3.26 -8.47 -21.88
C GLY A 4 2.48 -7.91 -20.69
N LYS A 5 1.17 -8.14 -20.67
CA LYS A 5 0.29 -7.65 -19.60
C LYS A 5 0.69 -8.22 -18.23
N GLN A 6 0.79 -7.36 -17.22
CA GLN A 6 1.23 -7.68 -15.86
C GLN A 6 0.13 -7.37 -14.85
N ILE A 7 0.05 -8.18 -13.80
CA ILE A 7 -0.76 -7.89 -12.61
C ILE A 7 0.20 -7.60 -11.47
N LEU A 8 0.03 -6.46 -10.79
CA LEU A 8 0.86 -6.11 -9.64
C LEU A 8 0.15 -6.54 -8.37
N VAL A 9 0.84 -7.33 -7.55
CA VAL A 9 0.37 -7.72 -6.22
C VAL A 9 1.26 -7.02 -5.19
N GLY A 10 0.74 -5.96 -4.57
CA GLY A 10 1.47 -5.13 -3.63
C GLY A 10 0.93 -5.29 -2.21
N SER A 11 1.80 -5.60 -1.25
CA SER A 11 1.44 -5.71 0.17
C SER A 11 2.01 -4.55 0.99
N SER A 12 1.21 -3.91 1.83
CA SER A 12 1.61 -2.79 2.69
C SER A 12 2.34 -1.70 1.91
N MET A 13 3.60 -1.38 2.23
CA MET A 13 4.44 -0.45 1.46
C MET A 13 4.55 -0.84 -0.03
N GLY A 14 4.52 -2.14 -0.35
CA GLY A 14 4.51 -2.64 -1.73
C GLY A 14 3.29 -2.19 -2.54
N ALA A 15 2.15 -1.95 -1.89
CA ALA A 15 0.98 -1.38 -2.56
C ALA A 15 1.21 0.09 -2.96
N TRP A 16 1.88 0.87 -2.10
CA TRP A 16 2.27 2.23 -2.42
C TRP A 16 3.22 2.28 -3.62
N ILE A 17 4.22 1.41 -3.60
CA ILE A 17 5.18 1.26 -4.71
C ILE A 17 4.45 0.84 -5.99
N ALA A 18 3.48 -0.08 -5.92
CA ALA A 18 2.69 -0.49 -7.09
C ALA A 18 1.91 0.69 -7.69
N LEU A 19 1.27 1.52 -6.87
CA LEU A 19 0.56 2.72 -7.32
C LEU A 19 1.53 3.74 -7.98
N ARG A 20 2.69 3.98 -7.36
CA ARG A 20 3.74 4.83 -7.96
C ARG A 20 4.26 4.25 -9.26
N MET A 21 4.48 2.94 -9.34
CA MET A 21 4.95 2.28 -10.54
C MET A 21 3.95 2.43 -11.70
N VAL A 22 2.65 2.28 -11.44
CA VAL A 22 1.61 2.54 -12.45
C VAL A 22 1.69 3.97 -12.99
N GLN A 23 1.80 4.97 -12.10
CA GLN A 23 1.93 6.37 -12.52
C GLN A 23 3.17 6.62 -13.38
N GLU A 24 4.32 6.07 -13.02
CA GLU A 24 5.57 6.25 -13.78
C GLU A 24 5.57 5.50 -15.11
N LEU A 25 5.07 4.27 -15.16
CA LEU A 25 4.93 3.50 -16.40
C LEU A 25 4.03 4.23 -17.40
N ARG A 26 2.91 4.78 -16.93
CA ARG A 26 2.00 5.55 -17.77
C ARG A 26 2.64 6.83 -18.30
N LYS A 27 3.42 7.56 -17.50
CA LYS A 27 4.18 8.73 -17.97
C LYS A 27 5.18 8.35 -19.07
N ALA A 28 5.72 7.13 -19.01
CA ALA A 28 6.60 6.58 -20.03
C ALA A 28 5.87 5.99 -21.25
N GLY A 29 4.53 6.01 -21.27
CA GLY A 29 3.71 5.46 -22.36
C GLY A 29 3.53 3.93 -22.31
N ASP A 30 3.80 3.31 -21.16
CA ASP A 30 3.59 1.87 -20.95
C ASP A 30 2.21 1.61 -20.32
N ASP A 31 1.40 0.81 -21.01
CA ASP A 31 0.04 0.41 -20.62
C ASP A 31 -0.07 -1.08 -20.23
N ASN A 32 1.05 -1.74 -19.96
CA ASN A 32 1.09 -3.18 -19.72
C ASN A 32 0.52 -3.59 -18.37
N ILE A 33 0.22 -2.67 -17.45
CA ILE A 33 -0.43 -3.04 -16.19
C ILE A 33 -1.91 -3.33 -16.45
N ALA A 34 -2.30 -4.59 -16.30
CA ALA A 34 -3.66 -5.07 -16.52
C ALA A 34 -4.50 -5.18 -15.25
N GLY A 35 -3.90 -5.06 -14.06
CA GLY A 35 -4.64 -5.04 -12.81
C GLY A 35 -3.74 -4.88 -11.58
N LEU A 36 -4.37 -4.49 -10.47
CA LEU A 36 -3.74 -4.33 -9.17
C LEU A 36 -4.46 -5.18 -8.13
N VAL A 37 -3.72 -5.93 -7.33
CA VAL A 37 -4.19 -6.55 -6.09
C VAL A 37 -3.38 -5.97 -4.94
N LEU A 38 -4.06 -5.27 -4.02
CA LEU A 38 -3.43 -4.50 -2.96
C LEU A 38 -3.81 -5.08 -1.60
N LEU A 39 -2.83 -5.62 -0.87
CA LEU A 39 -3.02 -6.25 0.43
C LEU A 39 -2.60 -5.26 1.54
N ALA A 40 -3.51 -4.97 2.47
CA ALA A 40 -3.31 -4.01 3.58
C ALA A 40 -2.56 -2.73 3.15
N PRO A 41 -3.02 -2.01 2.10
CA PRO A 41 -2.20 -1.05 1.39
C PRO A 41 -1.83 0.15 2.27
N ALA A 42 -0.55 0.54 2.24
CA ALA A 42 -0.01 1.66 3.02
C ALA A 42 0.48 2.85 2.14
N PRO A 43 -0.32 3.37 1.19
CA PRO A 43 0.08 4.57 0.44
C PRO A 43 0.29 5.76 1.36
N ASP A 44 1.32 6.55 1.10
CA ASP A 44 1.64 7.78 1.83
C ASP A 44 1.86 7.59 3.34
N PHE A 45 2.16 6.36 3.80
CA PHE A 45 2.19 6.01 5.23
C PHE A 45 3.15 6.90 6.05
N THR A 46 4.27 7.34 5.46
CA THR A 46 5.21 8.22 6.16
C THR A 46 4.54 9.52 6.59
N VAL A 47 3.67 10.08 5.75
CA VAL A 47 3.01 11.37 5.97
C VAL A 47 1.69 11.21 6.72
N GLU A 48 0.95 10.15 6.42
CA GLU A 48 -0.42 9.98 6.93
C GLU A 48 -0.51 9.16 8.22
N LEU A 49 0.42 8.21 8.43
CA LEU A 49 0.38 7.29 9.55
C LEU A 49 1.53 7.57 10.54
N ILE A 50 2.74 7.85 10.04
CA ILE A 50 3.92 8.05 10.89
C ILE A 50 4.04 9.50 11.39
N GLU A 51 4.15 10.49 10.50
CA GLU A 51 4.37 11.89 10.87
C GLU A 51 3.40 12.47 11.92
N PRO A 52 2.07 12.16 11.88
CA PRO A 52 1.11 12.71 12.84
C PRO A 52 1.32 12.22 14.28
N VAL A 53 1.86 11.02 14.45
CA VAL A 53 2.03 10.38 15.77
C VAL A 53 3.45 10.53 16.34
N LEU A 54 4.39 11.11 15.58
CA LEU A 54 5.76 11.32 16.03
C LEU A 54 5.85 12.12 17.34
N THR A 55 6.53 11.54 18.33
CA THR A 55 6.80 12.19 19.62
C THR A 55 7.84 13.31 19.50
N LYS A 56 7.97 14.13 20.56
CA LYS A 56 9.03 15.16 20.62
C LYS A 56 10.43 14.53 20.61
N GLU A 57 10.62 13.39 21.28
CA GLU A 57 11.90 12.68 21.22
C GLU A 57 12.18 12.17 19.81
N GLN A 58 11.22 11.54 19.14
CA GLN A 58 11.41 11.01 17.78
C GLN A 58 11.70 12.13 16.77
N LYS A 59 11.01 13.27 16.85
CA LYS A 59 11.31 14.46 16.02
C LYS A 59 12.72 15.00 16.25
N ARG A 60 13.17 15.03 17.52
CA ARG A 60 14.55 15.42 17.87
C ARG A 60 15.57 14.43 17.32
N ASP A 61 15.29 13.14 17.42
CA ASP A 61 16.18 12.08 16.97
C ASP A 61 16.30 12.08 15.44
N LEU A 62 15.20 12.28 14.70
CA LEU A 62 15.24 12.54 13.25
C LEU A 62 16.12 13.74 12.89
N SER A 63 16.02 14.84 13.63
CA SER A 63 16.81 16.05 13.36
C SER A 63 18.31 15.84 13.64
N LYS A 64 18.65 15.15 14.73
CA LYS A 64 20.04 15.03 15.21
C LYS A 64 20.77 13.79 14.71
N LYS A 65 20.10 12.64 14.70
CA LYS A 65 20.65 11.33 14.33
C LYS A 65 20.35 10.96 12.87
N GLY A 66 19.29 11.54 12.30
CA GLY A 66 18.81 11.19 10.96
C GLY A 66 17.86 10.00 10.92
N PHE A 67 17.48 9.43 12.06
CA PHE A 67 16.48 8.36 12.18
C PHE A 67 15.88 8.32 13.59
N PHE A 68 14.77 7.61 13.75
CA PHE A 68 14.26 7.15 15.05
C PHE A 68 13.93 5.65 14.99
N GLU A 69 13.81 5.06 16.17
CA GLU A 69 13.50 3.63 16.35
C GLU A 69 12.12 3.45 16.97
N GLU A 70 11.44 2.39 16.57
CA GLU A 70 10.15 1.97 17.11
C GLU A 70 10.16 0.47 17.39
N PRO A 71 9.63 -0.01 18.52
CA PRO A 71 9.47 -1.44 18.76
C PRO A 71 8.68 -2.10 17.63
N SER A 72 9.14 -3.27 17.19
CA SER A 72 8.42 -4.09 16.21
C SER A 72 7.60 -5.15 16.95
N ASP A 73 6.34 -5.30 16.58
CA ASP A 73 5.50 -6.41 17.06
C ASP A 73 5.84 -7.74 16.35
N TYR A 74 6.71 -7.70 15.33
CA TYR A 74 7.01 -8.83 14.46
C TYR A 74 8.46 -9.37 14.58
N SER A 75 9.34 -8.64 15.27
CA SER A 75 10.75 -8.97 15.40
C SER A 75 11.36 -8.42 16.68
N ASP A 76 12.42 -9.06 17.19
CA ASP A 76 13.22 -8.55 18.31
C ASP A 76 14.02 -7.28 17.93
N GLU A 77 14.21 -7.04 16.64
CA GLU A 77 14.81 -5.82 16.10
C GLU A 77 13.76 -4.70 15.98
N THR A 78 14.15 -3.46 16.30
CA THR A 78 13.31 -2.28 16.15
C THR A 78 13.18 -1.86 14.69
N TYR A 79 12.04 -1.26 14.34
CA TYR A 79 11.89 -0.56 13.08
C TYR A 79 12.69 0.74 13.10
N ILE A 80 13.42 0.99 12.02
CA ILE A 80 14.19 2.22 11.81
C ILE A 80 13.50 3.07 10.74
N TYR A 81 13.03 4.24 11.14
CA TYR A 81 12.50 5.24 10.22
C TYR A 81 13.53 6.34 10.01
N THR A 82 14.08 6.41 8.81
CA THR A 82 15.10 7.41 8.46
C THR A 82 14.45 8.73 8.05
N ARG A 83 15.17 9.84 8.28
CA ARG A 83 14.78 11.15 7.78
C ARG A 83 14.65 11.16 6.26
N ALA A 84 15.56 10.46 5.57
CA ALA A 84 15.53 10.35 4.12
C ALA A 84 14.24 9.67 3.61
N LEU A 85 13.79 8.60 4.28
CA LEU A 85 12.51 7.94 3.97
C LEU A 85 11.33 8.88 4.13
N ILE A 86 11.27 9.64 5.22
CA ILE A 86 10.16 10.57 5.49
C ILE A 86 10.15 11.71 4.45
N GLU A 87 11.32 12.29 4.16
CA GLU A 87 11.47 13.36 3.17
C GLU A 87 11.10 12.89 1.76
N ASP A 88 11.62 11.74 1.33
CA ASP A 88 11.28 11.13 0.04
C ASP A 88 9.81 10.70 -0.04
N GLY A 89 9.26 10.22 1.07
CA GLY A 89 7.84 9.83 1.15
C GLY A 89 6.89 11.00 0.86
N ARG A 90 7.25 12.24 1.23
CA ARG A 90 6.48 13.43 0.84
C ARG A 90 6.51 13.69 -0.66
N ALA A 91 7.63 13.42 -1.32
CA ALA A 91 7.79 13.56 -2.77
C ALA A 91 7.04 12.47 -3.56
N ASN A 92 6.78 11.32 -2.93
CA ASN A 92 6.11 10.16 -3.54
C ASN A 92 4.63 10.01 -3.12
N ARG A 93 4.00 11.08 -2.64
CA ARG A 93 2.57 11.02 -2.27
C ARG A 93 1.67 10.72 -3.47
N VAL A 94 0.76 9.76 -3.30
CA VAL A 94 -0.24 9.39 -4.31
C VAL A 94 -1.65 9.80 -3.93
N MET A 95 -1.97 9.91 -2.64
CA MET A 95 -3.33 10.22 -2.16
C MET A 95 -3.60 11.72 -2.06
N THR A 96 -3.11 12.49 -3.02
CA THR A 96 -3.26 13.96 -3.08
C THR A 96 -4.45 14.43 -3.91
N GLY A 97 -5.08 13.50 -4.64
CA GLY A 97 -6.22 13.71 -5.51
C GLY A 97 -6.64 12.39 -6.16
N PRO A 98 -7.49 12.42 -7.20
CA PRO A 98 -7.88 11.21 -7.93
C PRO A 98 -6.66 10.46 -8.49
N ILE A 99 -6.67 9.13 -8.34
CA ILE A 99 -5.61 8.21 -8.76
C ILE A 99 -6.12 7.46 -9.98
N ASP A 100 -5.54 7.72 -11.15
CA ASP A 100 -5.97 7.08 -12.39
C ASP A 100 -5.06 5.89 -12.77
N THR A 101 -5.57 4.68 -12.56
CA THR A 101 -4.82 3.43 -12.80
C THR A 101 -5.07 2.85 -14.19
N HIS A 102 -6.21 3.16 -14.83
CA HIS A 102 -6.73 2.52 -16.05
C HIS A 102 -6.69 0.97 -16.04
N CYS A 103 -6.76 0.38 -14.87
CA CYS A 103 -6.85 -1.05 -14.72
C CYS A 103 -7.66 -1.38 -13.46
N PRO A 104 -8.33 -2.55 -13.45
CA PRO A 104 -9.05 -3.02 -12.27
C PRO A 104 -8.16 -3.03 -11.02
N VAL A 105 -8.73 -2.64 -9.89
CA VAL A 105 -8.05 -2.67 -8.58
C VAL A 105 -8.86 -3.49 -7.59
N HIS A 106 -8.21 -4.41 -6.89
CA HIS A 106 -8.81 -5.15 -5.77
C HIS A 106 -7.99 -4.93 -4.51
N ILE A 107 -8.60 -4.30 -3.51
CA ILE A 107 -8.02 -4.07 -2.19
C ILE A 107 -8.54 -5.13 -1.21
N LEU A 108 -7.63 -5.78 -0.48
CA LEU A 108 -7.92 -6.67 0.63
C LEU A 108 -7.40 -6.04 1.92
N GLN A 109 -8.27 -5.78 2.89
CA GLN A 109 -7.91 -5.09 4.14
C GLN A 109 -8.51 -5.76 5.37
N GLY A 110 -7.67 -6.06 6.35
CA GLY A 110 -8.09 -6.54 7.67
C GLY A 110 -8.76 -5.42 8.48
N LEU A 111 -9.86 -5.74 9.16
CA LEU A 111 -10.52 -4.83 10.10
C LEU A 111 -9.89 -4.86 11.50
N ALA A 112 -9.07 -5.88 11.79
CA ALA A 112 -8.27 -6.00 13.01
C ALA A 112 -6.79 -5.65 12.77
N ASP A 113 -6.47 -4.95 11.68
CA ASP A 113 -5.14 -4.47 11.34
C ASP A 113 -4.72 -3.33 12.30
N PRO A 114 -3.69 -3.53 13.16
CA PRO A 114 -3.22 -2.50 14.08
C PRO A 114 -2.29 -1.47 13.42
N ASP A 115 -1.71 -1.79 12.25
CA ASP A 115 -0.64 -1.02 11.62
C ASP A 115 -1.20 -0.07 10.56
N VAL A 116 -2.16 -0.54 9.76
CA VAL A 116 -2.84 0.22 8.72
C VAL A 116 -4.34 0.21 8.99
N PRO A 117 -4.89 1.30 9.55
CA PRO A 117 -6.32 1.37 9.84
C PRO A 117 -7.17 1.20 8.57
N SER A 118 -8.29 0.48 8.66
CA SER A 118 -9.18 0.24 7.51
C SER A 118 -9.74 1.52 6.86
N GLY A 119 -9.82 2.61 7.63
CA GLY A 119 -10.13 3.95 7.12
C GLY A 119 -9.14 4.43 6.04
N HIS A 120 -7.89 3.97 6.09
CA HIS A 120 -6.87 4.26 5.09
C HIS A 120 -7.17 3.59 3.75
N ALA A 121 -7.57 2.32 3.78
CA ALA A 121 -8.02 1.59 2.58
C ALA A 121 -9.30 2.18 1.99
N LEU A 122 -10.26 2.59 2.83
CA LEU A 122 -11.48 3.29 2.39
C LEU A 122 -11.15 4.62 1.71
N LYS A 123 -10.20 5.39 2.27
CA LYS A 123 -9.70 6.62 1.67
C LYS A 123 -9.05 6.37 0.31
N LEU A 124 -8.18 5.36 0.20
CA LEU A 124 -7.59 4.95 -1.07
C LEU A 124 -8.67 4.61 -2.11
N ALA A 125 -9.64 3.77 -1.74
CA ALA A 125 -10.74 3.38 -2.63
C ALA A 125 -11.55 4.58 -3.13
N ALA A 126 -11.78 5.60 -2.29
CA ALA A 126 -12.48 6.83 -2.68
C ALA A 126 -11.69 7.72 -3.66
N LEU A 127 -10.37 7.53 -3.78
CA LEU A 127 -9.52 8.25 -4.72
C LEU A 127 -9.31 7.49 -6.03
N LEU A 128 -9.57 6.19 -6.06
CA LEU A 128 -9.45 5.37 -7.26
C LEU A 128 -10.66 5.57 -8.20
N PRO A 129 -10.56 5.17 -9.49
CA PRO A 129 -11.65 5.36 -10.45
C PRO A 129 -12.87 4.51 -10.06
N ALA A 130 -14.05 5.11 -10.09
CA ALA A 130 -15.27 4.47 -9.59
C ALA A 130 -15.68 3.19 -10.34
N ASP A 131 -15.23 3.02 -11.59
CA ASP A 131 -15.81 2.03 -12.50
C ASP A 131 -15.16 0.63 -12.38
N ASP A 132 -14.03 0.48 -11.66
CA ASP A 132 -13.38 -0.84 -11.54
C ASP A 132 -12.53 -1.02 -10.26
N VAL A 133 -13.16 -0.82 -9.10
CA VAL A 133 -12.54 -1.02 -7.78
C VAL A 133 -13.36 -1.98 -6.93
N THR A 134 -12.71 -3.00 -6.39
CA THR A 134 -13.26 -3.88 -5.36
C THR A 134 -12.51 -3.68 -4.05
N LEU A 135 -13.24 -3.48 -2.95
CA LEU A 135 -12.68 -3.46 -1.60
C LEU A 135 -13.30 -4.59 -0.79
N SER A 136 -12.46 -5.51 -0.29
CA SER A 136 -12.85 -6.59 0.62
C SER A 136 -12.32 -6.28 2.01
N LEU A 137 -13.23 -6.19 2.98
CA LEU A 137 -12.92 -5.97 4.39
C LEU A 137 -13.05 -7.30 5.14
N ILE A 138 -11.97 -7.77 5.76
CA ILE A 138 -11.92 -9.03 6.52
C ILE A 138 -12.14 -8.72 8.01
N PRO A 139 -13.28 -9.12 8.61
CA PRO A 139 -13.63 -8.74 9.98
C PRO A 139 -12.57 -8.99 11.05
N ASP A 140 -11.86 -10.11 10.96
CA ASP A 140 -10.86 -10.56 11.92
C ASP A 140 -9.45 -10.64 11.31
N GLY A 141 -9.27 -10.10 10.11
CA GLY A 141 -7.96 -10.07 9.45
C GLY A 141 -7.03 -9.07 10.12
N ASP A 142 -5.80 -9.51 10.42
CA ASP A 142 -4.71 -8.67 10.90
C ASP A 142 -3.96 -7.97 9.74
N HIS A 143 -2.84 -7.29 10.03
CA HIS A 143 -2.03 -6.65 8.99
C HIS A 143 -1.41 -7.64 7.99
N ARG A 144 -1.11 -8.86 8.44
CA ARG A 144 -0.38 -9.85 7.64
C ARG A 144 -1.28 -10.53 6.62
N LEU A 145 -2.56 -10.70 6.93
CA LEU A 145 -3.56 -11.39 6.09
C LEU A 145 -2.99 -12.69 5.50
N SER A 146 -2.51 -13.56 6.39
CA SER A 146 -1.72 -14.73 6.03
C SER A 146 -2.27 -16.05 6.56
N ARG A 147 -3.47 -16.04 7.14
CA ARG A 147 -4.18 -17.28 7.51
C ARG A 147 -4.60 -18.00 6.22
N PRO A 148 -4.85 -19.32 6.27
CA PRO A 148 -5.27 -20.08 5.09
C PRO A 148 -6.43 -19.43 4.32
N GLU A 149 -7.44 -18.91 5.01
CA GLU A 149 -8.58 -18.22 4.42
C GLU A 149 -8.23 -16.86 3.80
N ASP A 150 -7.27 -16.13 4.36
CA ASP A 150 -6.80 -14.86 3.81
C ASP A 150 -6.01 -15.10 2.52
N LEU A 151 -5.16 -16.14 2.51
CA LEU A 151 -4.40 -16.57 1.34
C LEU A 151 -5.31 -17.10 0.23
N ASP A 152 -6.34 -17.87 0.57
CA ASP A 152 -7.37 -18.31 -0.38
C ASP A 152 -8.07 -17.11 -1.02
N MET A 153 -8.38 -16.08 -0.24
CA MET A 153 -8.99 -14.85 -0.77
C MET A 153 -8.03 -14.08 -1.69
N LEU A 154 -6.74 -13.99 -1.33
CA LEU A 154 -5.71 -13.40 -2.18
C LEU A 154 -5.58 -14.14 -3.51
N LEU A 155 -5.52 -15.48 -3.48
CA LEU A 155 -5.45 -16.30 -4.69
C LEU A 155 -6.69 -16.13 -5.57
N ARG A 156 -7.89 -16.02 -4.97
CA ARG A 156 -9.13 -15.73 -5.71
C ARG A 156 -9.07 -14.36 -6.37
N ALA A 157 -8.67 -13.32 -5.64
CA ALA A 157 -8.53 -11.96 -6.17
C ALA A 157 -7.56 -11.92 -7.37
N VAL A 158 -6.39 -12.54 -7.24
CA VAL A 158 -5.42 -12.65 -8.35
C VAL A 158 -6.00 -13.47 -9.51
N GLY A 159 -6.68 -14.57 -9.22
CA GLY A 159 -7.34 -15.40 -10.24
C GLY A 159 -8.45 -14.67 -11.01
N ASP A 160 -9.23 -13.82 -10.33
CA ASP A 160 -10.24 -12.96 -10.95
C ASP A 160 -9.58 -11.91 -11.85
N MET A 161 -8.48 -11.29 -11.41
CA MET A 161 -7.71 -10.35 -12.22
C MET A 161 -7.14 -11.03 -13.47
N LEU A 162 -6.60 -12.24 -13.36
CA LEU A 162 -6.10 -13.02 -14.50
C LEU A 162 -7.20 -13.29 -15.53
N ARG A 163 -8.41 -13.63 -15.10
CA ARG A 163 -9.55 -13.86 -16.00
C ARG A 163 -10.01 -12.59 -16.73
N ARG A 164 -9.90 -11.43 -16.09
CA ARG A 164 -10.24 -10.13 -16.69
C ARG A 164 -9.19 -9.62 -17.66
N ALA A 165 -7.92 -9.98 -17.43
CA ALA A 165 -6.78 -9.56 -18.24
C ALA A 165 -6.55 -10.43 -19.50
N ALA A 166 -7.20 -11.60 -19.57
CA ALA A 166 -7.15 -12.54 -20.70
C ALA A 166 -8.11 -12.13 -21.83
#